data_AF-A0A9X0D6G8-F1
#
_entry.id   AF-A0A9X0D6G8-F1
#
_cell.length_a   1.000
_cell.length_b   1.000
_cell.length_c   1.000
_cell.angle_alpha   90.00
_cell.angle_beta   90.00
_cell.angle_gamma   90.00
#
_symmetry.space_group_name_H-M   'P 1'
#
loop_
_entity.id
_entity.type
_entity.pdbx_description
1 polymer ?
#
loop_
_entity_poly.entity_id
_entity_poly.type
_entity_poly.pdbx_seq_one_letter_code
_entity_poly.pdbx_strand_id
1 'polypeptide(L)'
;MTQLRPVTAIAWSPTRSGLLATLGKDSAIVQLYDIQHASVVSPAYGVGYETEPSFIERSGEAIANSCVFILMASYSRKSHAYNITIRLGLQALIFTWGCGKHLLECSQKVQDIARITSDPKLVKLWSWICHKSKNLKYDGIKAIISGENSAGAVCARSKADSYQEQRLVAPVYFSEERKLALSLCGWDFKSAGVPLMEFLKELQSSGQHERAAAVALFNNKIREAIDILSSQRANNNTEARGTTLNVVAMALSGYTEEKKTLWRDMCRSLCGQMENPYLRSAFAFLTTEADHFENILAEEGMEIEDRVAFACKYLPDNKLSVFLENLSTKLSNAGDLDGILLTGISLDGINLLEKYVNKTTDVQTASLVIVNCVPHISSEVSKDTRVSSWVENYRNLLDMWRLWHQRSLFDIHYNLKDSTQKPTQQVFVSCNFCGNSILTNMLSTGSRPRKLAQYCNPSNRTKIMACPGCRKPLPRCALCLVHMGTPSSLSQKQSNQDPSAEKPTNVRSVNPFNNWFTWCQSCRHGGHSNHVVEWFKEHTECPVTGCGCHCMNLDSVAMAMPNNDINSST
;
A
#
# COMPACT_ATOMS: atom_id res chain seq x y z
N MET A 1 -39.09 -30.56 5.13
CA MET A 1 -38.72 -30.13 6.50
C MET A 1 -37.54 -30.97 6.99
N THR A 2 -36.31 -30.52 6.75
CA THR A 2 -35.12 -31.09 7.39
C THR A 2 -35.16 -30.75 8.88
N GLN A 3 -35.14 -31.77 9.75
CA GLN A 3 -35.02 -31.57 11.20
C GLN A 3 -33.83 -30.65 11.51
N LEU A 4 -34.09 -29.48 12.10
CA LEU A 4 -33.07 -28.58 12.61
C LEU A 4 -32.33 -29.27 13.75
N ARG A 5 -31.12 -29.76 13.48
CA ARG A 5 -30.24 -30.32 14.52
C ARG A 5 -29.74 -29.18 15.41
N PRO A 6 -29.67 -29.38 16.74
CA PRO A 6 -29.15 -28.35 17.64
C PRO A 6 -27.68 -28.04 17.30
N VAL A 7 -27.34 -26.76 17.18
CA VAL A 7 -25.99 -26.30 16.81
C VAL A 7 -25.04 -26.52 17.99
N THR A 8 -23.88 -27.15 17.73
CA THR A 8 -22.82 -27.40 18.73
C THR A 8 -21.65 -26.44 18.62
N ALA A 9 -21.37 -25.91 17.43
CA ALA A 9 -20.31 -24.93 17.23
C ALA A 9 -20.71 -23.90 16.16
N ILE A 10 -20.24 -22.67 16.35
CA ILE A 10 -20.46 -21.54 15.45
C ILE A 10 -19.12 -20.84 15.25
N ALA A 11 -18.81 -20.45 14.01
CA ALA A 11 -17.63 -19.64 13.70
C ALA A 11 -17.98 -18.56 12.68
N TRP A 12 -17.53 -17.32 12.93
CA TRP A 12 -17.67 -16.23 11.98
C TRP A 12 -16.49 -16.20 11.00
N SER A 13 -16.76 -15.87 9.74
CA SER A 13 -15.68 -15.62 8.80
C SER A 13 -14.90 -14.37 9.22
N PRO A 14 -13.57 -14.47 9.38
CA PRO A 14 -12.74 -13.33 9.79
C PRO A 14 -12.56 -12.28 8.68
N THR A 15 -12.98 -12.54 7.44
CA THR A 15 -12.77 -11.62 6.30
C THR A 15 -14.00 -11.33 5.46
N ARG A 16 -15.04 -12.18 5.49
CA ARG A 16 -16.32 -11.95 4.79
C ARG A 16 -17.38 -11.58 5.83
N SER A 17 -17.82 -10.32 5.79
CA SER A 17 -18.93 -9.84 6.61
C SER A 17 -20.18 -10.67 6.33
N GLY A 18 -20.92 -11.03 7.36
CA GLY A 18 -22.16 -11.80 7.22
C GLY A 18 -22.00 -13.30 6.98
N LEU A 19 -20.78 -13.83 6.80
CA LEU A 19 -20.59 -15.27 6.60
C LEU A 19 -20.40 -15.99 7.94
N LEU A 20 -21.31 -16.93 8.22
CA LEU A 20 -21.38 -17.72 9.45
C LEU A 20 -21.27 -19.21 9.13
N ALA A 21 -20.35 -19.92 9.79
CA ALA A 21 -20.32 -21.37 9.78
C ALA A 21 -21.02 -21.94 11.02
N THR A 22 -21.85 -22.96 10.85
CA THR A 22 -22.42 -23.73 11.96
C THR A 22 -22.12 -25.23 11.79
N LEU A 23 -22.01 -25.91 12.93
CA LEU A 23 -21.90 -27.36 13.02
C LEU A 23 -23.04 -27.87 13.91
N GLY A 24 -23.83 -28.81 13.42
CA GLY A 24 -24.92 -29.45 14.18
C GLY A 24 -24.42 -30.59 15.07
N LYS A 25 -25.14 -30.88 16.16
CA LYS A 25 -24.91 -32.04 17.02
C LYS A 25 -25.02 -33.32 16.20
N ASP A 26 -24.01 -34.18 16.31
CA ASP A 26 -23.89 -35.45 15.56
C ASP A 26 -24.00 -35.26 14.04
N SER A 27 -23.78 -34.02 13.56
CA SER A 27 -23.70 -33.69 12.15
C SER A 27 -22.24 -33.66 11.76
N ALA A 28 -21.85 -34.57 10.90
CA ALA A 28 -20.63 -34.43 10.15
C ALA A 28 -20.82 -33.38 9.05
N ILE A 29 -21.63 -32.33 9.15
CA ILE A 29 -21.79 -31.35 8.05
C ILE A 29 -21.67 -29.93 8.61
N VAL A 30 -20.71 -29.16 8.08
CA VAL A 30 -20.62 -27.70 8.32
C VAL A 30 -21.49 -26.97 7.30
N GLN A 31 -22.34 -26.07 7.79
CA GLN A 31 -23.20 -25.23 6.96
C GLN A 31 -22.69 -23.78 6.98
N LEU A 32 -22.54 -23.18 5.80
CA LEU A 32 -22.18 -21.78 5.64
C LEU A 32 -23.43 -20.96 5.32
N TYR A 33 -23.69 -19.92 6.12
CA TYR A 33 -24.79 -19.00 5.96
C TYR A 33 -24.25 -17.61 5.65
N ASP A 34 -24.77 -17.00 4.59
CA ASP A 34 -24.68 -15.55 4.42
C ASP A 34 -25.89 -14.90 5.09
N ILE A 35 -25.69 -14.36 6.28
CA ILE A 35 -26.74 -13.77 7.10
C ILE A 35 -27.00 -12.29 6.75
N GLN A 36 -26.22 -11.69 5.85
CA GLN A 36 -26.43 -10.32 5.36
C GLN A 36 -27.28 -10.27 4.08
N HIS A 37 -27.37 -11.38 3.35
CA HIS A 37 -28.27 -11.53 2.19
C HIS A 37 -29.73 -11.84 2.55
N ALA A 38 -30.11 -11.87 3.83
CA ALA A 38 -31.52 -11.89 4.23
C ALA A 38 -32.12 -10.48 4.03
N SER A 39 -32.66 -10.24 2.84
CA SER A 39 -33.14 -8.92 2.40
C SER A 39 -34.21 -8.32 3.33
N VAL A 40 -34.00 -7.04 3.64
CA VAL A 40 -34.94 -6.04 4.14
C VAL A 40 -36.28 -6.11 3.39
N VAL A 41 -37.41 -6.30 4.11
CA VAL A 41 -38.76 -6.10 3.57
C VAL A 41 -39.24 -4.69 3.98
N SER A 42 -39.65 -3.89 2.99
CA SER A 42 -40.28 -2.56 3.18
C SER A 42 -41.57 -2.64 4.02
N PRO A 43 -41.93 -1.61 4.83
CA PRO A 43 -43.07 -1.67 5.75
C PRO A 43 -44.45 -1.59 5.09
N ALA A 44 -44.56 -1.70 3.77
CA ALA A 44 -45.77 -1.31 3.03
C ALA A 44 -46.85 -2.41 2.91
N TYR A 45 -46.58 -3.67 3.26
CA TYR A 45 -47.59 -4.73 3.24
C TYR A 45 -47.44 -5.67 4.43
N GLY A 46 -48.49 -5.75 5.25
CA GLY A 46 -48.56 -6.57 6.44
C GLY A 46 -48.75 -8.06 6.14
N VAL A 47 -48.13 -8.86 7.00
CA VAL A 47 -48.46 -10.24 7.41
C VAL A 47 -48.35 -11.35 6.35
N GLY A 48 -47.32 -12.20 6.54
CA GLY A 48 -47.56 -13.64 6.65
C GLY A 48 -47.11 -14.54 5.51
N TYR A 49 -45.82 -14.57 5.17
CA TYR A 49 -45.22 -15.73 4.50
C TYR A 49 -43.81 -15.93 5.04
N GLU A 50 -43.48 -17.18 5.37
CA GLU A 50 -42.20 -17.64 5.92
C GLU A 50 -41.03 -17.04 5.15
N THR A 51 -40.17 -16.28 5.83
CA THR A 51 -38.88 -15.85 5.29
C THR A 51 -38.04 -17.10 5.01
N GLU A 52 -37.67 -17.32 3.75
CA GLU A 52 -36.67 -18.33 3.41
C GLU A 52 -35.40 -18.08 4.25
N PRO A 53 -34.88 -19.08 4.97
CA PRO A 53 -33.70 -18.89 5.78
C PRO A 53 -32.48 -18.68 4.87
N SER A 54 -31.65 -17.73 5.26
CA SER A 54 -30.23 -17.55 4.87
C SER A 54 -29.69 -18.64 3.93
N PHE A 55 -29.37 -18.23 2.69
CA PHE A 55 -28.85 -19.09 1.63
C PHE A 55 -27.67 -19.95 2.14
N ILE A 56 -27.81 -21.28 2.06
CA ILE A 56 -26.73 -22.23 2.34
C ILE A 56 -25.76 -22.15 1.15
N GLU A 57 -24.61 -21.50 1.33
CA GLU A 57 -23.66 -21.29 0.23
C GLU A 57 -23.01 -22.62 -0.19
N ARG A 58 -22.67 -23.51 0.77
CA ARG A 58 -22.12 -24.88 0.58
C ARG A 58 -22.29 -25.78 1.83
N SER A 59 -22.18 -27.11 1.67
CA SER A 59 -22.10 -28.13 2.74
C SER A 59 -20.88 -29.04 2.56
N GLY A 60 -20.26 -29.53 3.65
CA GLY A 60 -19.11 -30.45 3.60
C GLY A 60 -18.90 -31.26 4.89
N GLU A 61 -18.27 -32.45 4.80
CA GLU A 61 -18.28 -33.45 5.88
C GLU A 61 -17.21 -33.31 7.00
N ALA A 62 -17.59 -33.28 8.29
CA ALA A 62 -16.75 -32.96 9.46
C ALA A 62 -16.41 -34.16 10.38
N ILE A 63 -15.17 -34.20 10.90
CA ILE A 63 -14.66 -35.28 11.78
C ILE A 63 -14.22 -34.78 13.17
N ALA A 64 -14.39 -33.49 13.47
CA ALA A 64 -14.13 -32.93 14.80
C ALA A 64 -15.38 -32.25 15.37
N ASN A 65 -15.51 -32.25 16.71
CA ASN A 65 -16.55 -31.51 17.44
C ASN A 65 -16.38 -29.97 17.35
N SER A 66 -15.48 -29.47 16.49
CA SER A 66 -15.19 -28.05 16.34
C SER A 66 -15.12 -27.65 14.86
N CYS A 67 -15.72 -26.51 14.55
CA CYS A 67 -15.62 -25.85 13.25
C CYS A 67 -14.73 -24.61 13.45
N VAL A 68 -13.56 -24.58 12.82
CA VAL A 68 -12.60 -23.47 12.95
C VAL A 68 -12.21 -22.95 11.57
N PHE A 69 -12.42 -21.66 11.35
CA PHE A 69 -11.80 -20.95 10.24
C PHE A 69 -10.32 -20.70 10.57
N ILE A 70 -9.44 -21.16 9.70
CA ILE A 70 -8.01 -20.87 9.78
C ILE A 70 -7.68 -19.90 8.65
N LEU A 71 -7.29 -18.70 9.01
CA LEU A 71 -6.81 -17.72 8.05
C LEU A 71 -5.34 -18.02 7.75
N MET A 72 -5.04 -18.17 6.46
CA MET A 72 -3.71 -18.49 5.96
C MET A 72 -3.26 -17.37 5.01
N ALA A 73 -2.15 -16.71 5.34
CA ALA A 73 -1.44 -15.86 4.39
C ALA A 73 -0.41 -16.69 3.64
N SER A 74 -0.47 -16.70 2.31
CA SER A 74 0.53 -17.37 1.47
C SER A 74 1.19 -16.35 0.55
N TYR A 75 2.52 -16.34 0.52
CA TYR A 75 3.26 -15.44 -0.36
C TYR A 75 3.21 -15.96 -1.80
N SER A 76 2.67 -15.15 -2.70
CA SER A 76 2.65 -15.42 -4.13
C SER A 76 3.87 -14.80 -4.78
N ARG A 77 4.80 -15.64 -5.28
CA ARG A 77 5.97 -15.16 -6.05
C ARG A 77 5.57 -14.48 -7.37
N LYS A 78 4.38 -14.77 -7.91
CA LYS A 78 3.88 -14.15 -9.15
C LYS A 78 3.43 -12.71 -8.91
N SER A 79 2.67 -12.47 -7.86
CA SER A 79 2.14 -11.13 -7.52
C SER A 79 2.99 -10.38 -6.50
N HIS A 80 4.05 -11.00 -5.96
CA HIS A 80 4.89 -10.46 -4.89
C HIS A 80 4.11 -10.01 -3.64
N ALA A 81 2.93 -10.60 -3.38
CA ALA A 81 2.07 -10.28 -2.24
C ALA A 81 1.65 -11.50 -1.45
N TYR A 82 1.18 -11.27 -0.22
CA TYR A 82 0.47 -12.29 0.54
C TYR A 82 -1.00 -12.34 0.12
N ASN A 83 -1.41 -13.50 -0.37
CA ASN A 83 -2.81 -13.80 -0.58
C ASN A 83 -3.41 -14.31 0.73
N ILE A 84 -4.49 -13.67 1.17
CA ILE A 84 -5.25 -14.14 2.31
C ILE A 84 -6.23 -15.19 1.81
N THR A 85 -6.06 -16.40 2.33
CA THR A 85 -6.95 -17.53 2.08
C THR A 85 -7.60 -17.94 3.39
N ILE A 86 -8.88 -18.28 3.33
CA ILE A 86 -9.54 -18.91 4.46
C ILE A 86 -9.55 -20.40 4.19
N ARG A 87 -9.05 -21.17 5.15
CA ARG A 87 -9.21 -22.62 5.21
C ARG A 87 -10.29 -22.97 6.20
N LEU A 88 -11.18 -23.85 5.76
CA LEU A 88 -12.02 -24.64 6.65
C LEU A 88 -11.43 -26.05 6.70
N GLY A 89 -11.04 -26.51 7.89
CA GLY A 89 -10.44 -27.83 8.06
C GLY A 89 -11.51 -28.94 8.09
N LEU A 90 -11.51 -29.82 7.09
CA LEU A 90 -12.28 -31.07 7.03
C LEU A 90 -11.29 -32.19 6.62
N GLN A 91 -11.39 -33.39 7.19
CA GLN A 91 -10.40 -34.44 6.94
C GLN A 91 -10.46 -34.89 5.47
N ALA A 92 -9.29 -35.06 4.84
CA ALA A 92 -9.07 -35.40 3.42
C ALA A 92 -9.54 -34.38 2.36
N LEU A 93 -10.31 -33.35 2.71
CA LEU A 93 -10.69 -32.27 1.79
C LEU A 93 -10.42 -30.89 2.45
N ILE A 94 -9.33 -30.24 2.05
CA ILE A 94 -9.06 -28.85 2.45
C ILE A 94 -9.89 -27.92 1.58
N PHE A 95 -10.96 -27.36 2.14
CA PHE A 95 -11.68 -26.28 1.48
C PHE A 95 -10.90 -24.98 1.69
N THR A 96 -10.18 -24.56 0.65
CA THR A 96 -9.45 -23.30 0.63
C THR A 96 -10.18 -22.38 -0.32
N TRP A 97 -10.59 -21.20 0.13
CA TRP A 97 -11.02 -20.14 -0.78
C TRP A 97 -10.20 -18.88 -0.52
N GLY A 98 -9.82 -18.20 -1.60
CA GLY A 98 -9.28 -16.85 -1.51
C GLY A 98 -10.38 -15.93 -1.02
N CYS A 99 -10.11 -15.10 -0.03
CA CYS A 99 -11.07 -14.07 0.38
C CYS A 99 -11.06 -12.85 -0.55
N GLY A 100 -10.31 -12.90 -1.66
CA GLY A 100 -10.11 -11.81 -2.60
C GLY A 100 -9.29 -10.64 -2.05
N LYS A 101 -8.73 -10.78 -0.84
CA LYS A 101 -7.94 -9.72 -0.17
C LYS A 101 -6.45 -10.05 -0.25
N HIS A 102 -5.65 -9.01 -0.52
CA HIS A 102 -4.21 -9.09 -0.59
C HIS A 102 -3.60 -8.25 0.52
N LEU A 103 -2.54 -8.74 1.14
CA LEU A 103 -1.77 -7.94 2.08
C LEU A 103 -0.67 -7.18 1.33
N LEU A 104 -0.73 -5.86 1.36
CA LEU A 104 0.31 -4.97 0.89
C LEU A 104 1.38 -4.77 1.97
N GLU A 105 2.65 -4.73 1.55
CA GLU A 105 3.77 -4.39 2.41
C GLU A 105 4.09 -2.89 2.38
N CYS A 106 4.59 -2.33 3.49
CA CYS A 106 4.94 -0.91 3.55
C CYS A 106 6.06 -0.50 2.57
N SER A 107 6.96 -1.43 2.23
CA SER A 107 8.12 -1.23 1.34
C SER A 107 7.84 -1.65 -0.11
N GLN A 108 6.59 -1.96 -0.46
CA GLN A 108 6.24 -2.53 -1.74
C GLN A 108 6.49 -1.53 -2.89
N LYS A 109 7.05 -2.03 -4.00
CA LYS A 109 7.25 -1.21 -5.21
C LYS A 109 5.91 -1.04 -5.94
N VAL A 110 5.71 0.12 -6.56
CA VAL A 110 4.48 0.46 -7.33
C VAL A 110 4.14 -0.60 -8.38
N GLN A 111 5.14 -1.15 -9.06
CA GLN A 111 4.97 -2.20 -10.08
C GLN A 111 4.38 -3.49 -9.50
N ASP A 112 4.71 -3.82 -8.26
CA ASP A 112 4.15 -4.99 -7.58
C ASP A 112 2.71 -4.72 -7.18
N ILE A 113 2.41 -3.50 -6.69
CA ILE A 113 1.05 -3.09 -6.36
C ILE A 113 0.12 -3.20 -7.57
N ALA A 114 0.55 -2.76 -8.75
CA ALA A 114 -0.23 -2.90 -9.98
C ALA A 114 -0.49 -4.37 -10.40
N ARG A 115 0.33 -5.32 -9.94
CA ARG A 115 0.09 -6.76 -10.14
C ARG A 115 -0.85 -7.35 -9.09
N ILE A 116 -0.97 -6.71 -7.95
CA ILE A 116 -1.73 -7.17 -6.78
C ILE A 116 -3.16 -6.64 -6.86
N THR A 117 -3.33 -5.37 -7.19
CA THR A 117 -4.63 -4.73 -7.33
C THR A 117 -4.94 -4.44 -8.80
N SER A 118 -6.16 -4.79 -9.20
CA SER A 118 -6.72 -4.34 -10.47
C SER A 118 -7.31 -2.92 -10.38
N ASP A 119 -7.29 -2.30 -9.21
CA ASP A 119 -7.81 -0.95 -9.00
C ASP A 119 -6.77 0.11 -9.41
N PRO A 120 -7.00 0.87 -10.50
CA PRO A 120 -6.07 1.88 -10.97
C PRO A 120 -5.85 3.01 -9.95
N LYS A 121 -6.83 3.31 -9.09
CA LYS A 121 -6.75 4.41 -8.12
C LYS A 121 -5.77 4.12 -6.99
N LEU A 122 -5.73 2.87 -6.54
CA LEU A 122 -4.74 2.42 -5.57
C LEU A 122 -3.33 2.50 -6.16
N VAL A 123 -3.14 2.09 -7.42
CA VAL A 123 -1.84 2.19 -8.09
C VAL A 123 -1.37 3.64 -8.18
N LYS A 124 -2.28 4.57 -8.53
CA LYS A 124 -1.97 6.00 -8.56
C LYS A 124 -1.61 6.57 -7.19
N LEU A 125 -2.38 6.25 -6.16
CA LEU A 125 -2.09 6.65 -4.78
C LEU A 125 -0.69 6.21 -4.37
N TRP A 126 -0.33 4.96 -4.65
CA TRP A 126 0.99 4.43 -4.35
C TRP A 126 2.10 5.07 -5.19
N SER A 127 1.85 5.32 -6.48
CA SER A 127 2.75 6.11 -7.32
C SER A 127 3.02 7.47 -6.69
N TRP A 128 1.97 8.17 -6.24
CA TRP A 128 2.06 9.48 -5.58
C TRP A 128 2.87 9.42 -4.28
N ILE A 129 2.65 8.41 -3.42
CA ILE A 129 3.41 8.22 -2.17
C ILE A 129 4.90 7.95 -2.46
N CYS A 130 5.19 7.18 -3.50
CA CYS A 130 6.55 6.85 -3.91
C CYS A 130 7.26 7.99 -4.65
N HIS A 131 6.51 8.86 -5.34
CA HIS A 131 7.03 10.03 -6.05
C HIS A 131 7.46 11.10 -5.04
N LYS A 132 8.59 10.86 -4.38
CA LYS A 132 9.25 11.80 -3.50
C LYS A 132 9.74 12.99 -4.32
N SER A 133 9.01 14.10 -4.35
CA SER A 133 9.65 15.38 -4.61
C SER A 133 10.54 15.68 -3.41
N LYS A 134 11.86 15.75 -3.63
CA LYS A 134 12.88 15.90 -2.58
C LYS A 134 12.67 17.11 -1.65
N ASN A 135 11.69 17.99 -1.93
CA ASN A 135 11.45 19.25 -1.24
C ASN A 135 9.98 19.52 -0.79
N LEU A 136 9.01 18.60 -0.99
CA LEU A 136 7.59 18.84 -0.65
C LEU A 136 7.09 17.89 0.45
N LYS A 137 6.34 18.41 1.43
CA LYS A 137 5.85 17.65 2.59
C LYS A 137 4.54 16.91 2.25
N TYR A 138 4.54 16.00 1.28
CA TYR A 138 3.30 15.33 0.84
C TYR A 138 2.10 16.30 0.66
N ASP A 139 2.41 17.52 0.23
CA ASP A 139 1.44 18.59 0.13
C ASP A 139 0.59 18.39 -1.12
N GLY A 140 -0.70 18.63 -0.99
CA GLY A 140 -1.62 18.61 -2.13
C GLY A 140 -1.49 19.87 -2.98
N ILE A 141 -1.91 19.79 -4.24
CA ILE A 141 -1.89 20.93 -5.17
C ILE A 141 -2.62 22.16 -4.60
N LYS A 142 -3.68 21.97 -3.80
CA LYS A 142 -4.39 23.08 -3.14
C LYS A 142 -3.45 23.89 -2.24
N ALA A 143 -2.68 23.23 -1.37
CA ALA A 143 -1.75 23.89 -0.45
C ALA A 143 -0.60 24.58 -1.20
N ILE A 144 -0.11 23.96 -2.29
CA ILE A 144 0.96 24.51 -3.13
C ILE A 144 0.51 25.82 -3.81
N ILE A 145 -0.68 25.82 -4.42
CA ILE A 145 -1.21 27.00 -5.13
C ILE A 145 -1.62 28.12 -4.15
N SER A 146 -2.10 27.78 -2.95
CA SER A 146 -2.45 28.75 -1.91
C SER A 146 -1.24 29.37 -1.20
N GLY A 147 -0.03 28.83 -1.36
CA GLY A 147 1.21 29.39 -0.80
C GLY A 147 1.40 29.16 0.70
N GLU A 148 0.64 28.26 1.33
CA GLU A 148 0.62 28.06 2.79
C GLU A 148 1.96 27.55 3.37
N ASN A 149 2.84 27.00 2.53
CA ASN A 149 4.16 26.49 2.95
C ASN A 149 5.34 27.43 2.63
N SER A 150 5.08 28.60 2.05
CA SER A 150 6.10 29.58 1.72
C SER A 150 6.17 30.65 2.81
N ALA A 151 7.02 30.43 3.81
CA ALA A 151 7.39 31.47 4.76
C ALA A 151 7.97 32.68 4.00
N GLY A 152 7.16 33.72 3.79
CA GLY A 152 7.62 35.05 3.42
C GLY A 152 7.94 35.32 1.94
N ALA A 153 7.22 34.72 0.98
CA ALA A 153 7.29 35.16 -0.42
C ALA A 153 5.95 35.73 -0.88
N VAL A 154 5.94 37.02 -1.17
CA VAL A 154 4.81 37.74 -1.78
C VAL A 154 4.40 37.02 -3.07
N CYS A 155 3.10 36.70 -3.18
CA CYS A 155 2.48 36.05 -4.33
C CYS A 155 2.88 36.78 -5.63
N ALA A 156 3.80 36.19 -6.39
CA ALA A 156 4.20 36.73 -7.68
C ALA A 156 3.04 36.47 -8.64
N ARG A 157 2.24 37.52 -8.91
CA ARG A 157 1.21 37.52 -9.96
C ARG A 157 1.74 36.79 -11.20
N SER A 158 1.07 35.72 -11.59
CA SER A 158 1.36 34.94 -12.79
C SER A 158 1.58 35.89 -13.97
N LYS A 159 2.80 35.96 -14.51
CA LYS A 159 3.06 36.73 -15.73
C LYS A 159 2.45 35.94 -16.89
N ALA A 160 1.48 36.52 -17.58
CA ALA A 160 1.09 36.03 -18.90
C ALA A 160 2.28 36.32 -19.84
N ASP A 161 2.99 35.27 -20.26
CA ASP A 161 4.13 35.44 -21.15
C ASP A 161 3.61 35.86 -22.53
N SER A 162 3.81 37.12 -22.87
CA SER A 162 3.68 37.64 -24.23
C SER A 162 4.99 37.39 -24.99
N TYR A 163 5.41 36.13 -25.12
CA TYR A 163 6.48 35.79 -26.06
C TYR A 163 5.87 35.65 -27.46
N GLN A 164 6.22 36.61 -28.32
CA GLN A 164 6.02 36.53 -29.75
C GLN A 164 6.67 35.23 -30.29
N GLU A 165 5.99 34.61 -31.27
CA GLU A 165 6.41 33.48 -32.14
C GLU A 165 5.90 32.04 -31.87
N GLN A 166 4.95 31.79 -30.95
CA GLN A 166 4.17 30.54 -30.98
C GLN A 166 2.67 30.82 -31.07
N ARG A 167 2.01 30.23 -32.09
CA ARG A 167 0.55 30.29 -32.27
C ARG A 167 -0.12 29.50 -31.15
N LEU A 168 -0.45 30.19 -30.05
CA LEU A 168 -1.12 29.61 -28.90
C LEU A 168 -2.63 29.67 -29.09
N VAL A 169 -3.32 28.57 -28.77
CA VAL A 169 -4.79 28.49 -28.82
C VAL A 169 -5.43 29.36 -27.74
N ALA A 170 -4.76 29.51 -26.58
CA ALA A 170 -5.24 30.28 -25.44
C ALA A 170 -4.06 30.86 -24.60
N PRO A 171 -4.30 31.89 -23.79
CA PRO A 171 -3.31 32.42 -22.84
C PRO A 171 -2.81 31.33 -21.88
N VAL A 172 -1.50 31.29 -21.63
CA VAL A 172 -0.88 30.34 -20.70
C VAL A 172 -0.37 31.09 -19.46
N TYR A 173 -0.67 30.56 -18.28
CA TYR A 173 -0.24 31.12 -17.00
C TYR A 173 0.97 30.36 -16.44
N PHE A 174 1.92 31.10 -15.85
CA PHE A 174 3.15 30.53 -15.30
C PHE A 174 3.43 31.08 -13.91
N SER A 175 3.77 30.18 -12.98
CA SER A 175 4.34 30.45 -11.66
C SER A 175 5.14 29.23 -11.19
N GLU A 176 5.99 29.36 -10.18
CA GLU A 176 6.73 28.21 -9.62
C GLU A 176 5.78 27.21 -8.96
N GLU A 177 4.72 27.69 -8.31
CA GLU A 177 3.66 26.86 -7.71
C GLU A 177 2.91 26.07 -8.79
N ARG A 178 2.57 26.71 -9.92
CA ARG A 178 1.95 26.04 -11.07
C ARG A 178 2.90 25.01 -11.69
N LYS A 179 4.19 25.30 -11.77
CA LYS A 179 5.20 24.35 -12.25
C LYS A 179 5.28 23.11 -11.35
N LEU A 180 5.27 23.29 -10.03
CA LEU A 180 5.22 22.19 -9.07
C LEU A 180 3.91 21.38 -9.20
N ALA A 181 2.77 22.05 -9.34
CA ALA A 181 1.48 21.39 -9.55
C ALA A 181 1.46 20.56 -10.87
N LEU A 182 2.01 21.11 -11.96
CA LEU A 182 2.18 20.39 -13.22
C LEU A 182 3.10 19.18 -13.06
N SER A 183 4.17 19.31 -12.28
CA SER A 183 5.08 18.19 -11.96
C SER A 183 4.36 17.05 -11.24
N LEU A 184 3.52 17.37 -10.24
CA LEU A 184 2.70 16.39 -9.54
C LEU A 184 1.66 15.70 -10.45
N CYS A 185 1.16 16.41 -11.47
CA CYS A 185 0.26 15.84 -12.47
C CYS A 185 0.98 15.07 -13.60
N GLY A 186 2.31 15.00 -13.58
CA GLY A 186 3.10 14.36 -14.65
C GLY A 186 3.22 15.20 -15.94
N TRP A 187 2.90 16.49 -15.90
CA TRP A 187 2.96 17.43 -17.03
C TRP A 187 4.21 18.34 -17.05
N ASP A 188 5.22 18.05 -16.22
CA ASP A 188 6.48 18.81 -16.21
C ASP A 188 7.48 18.31 -17.27
N PHE A 189 7.21 18.62 -18.52
CA PHE A 189 8.03 18.20 -19.66
C PHE A 189 9.33 19.01 -19.84
N LYS A 190 9.54 20.06 -19.05
CA LYS A 190 10.72 20.94 -19.17
C LYS A 190 11.77 20.65 -18.09
N SER A 191 11.35 20.30 -16.87
CA SER A 191 12.26 20.14 -15.73
C SER A 191 12.49 18.69 -15.32
N ALA A 192 11.58 17.76 -15.64
CA ALA A 192 11.63 16.36 -15.16
C ALA A 192 12.50 15.42 -16.02
N GLY A 193 13.09 15.90 -17.12
CA GLY A 193 13.98 15.12 -17.98
C GLY A 193 13.29 14.14 -18.93
N VAL A 194 11.98 13.90 -18.79
CA VAL A 194 11.15 13.12 -19.75
C VAL A 194 10.51 14.10 -20.74
N PRO A 195 10.90 14.09 -22.03
CA PRO A 195 10.28 14.95 -23.04
C PRO A 195 8.81 14.59 -23.22
N LEU A 196 7.95 15.58 -23.54
CA LEU A 196 6.54 15.37 -23.90
C LEU A 196 6.34 14.19 -24.87
N MET A 197 7.23 14.05 -25.85
CA MET A 197 7.20 12.97 -26.84
C MET A 197 7.33 11.57 -26.25
N GLU A 198 8.08 11.40 -25.16
CA GLU A 198 8.23 10.11 -24.48
C GLU A 198 6.96 9.75 -23.72
N PHE A 199 6.40 10.71 -22.98
CA PHE A 199 5.09 10.56 -22.32
C PHE A 199 3.97 10.22 -23.33
N LEU A 200 3.93 10.91 -24.47
CA LEU A 200 2.96 10.62 -25.53
C LEU A 200 3.14 9.22 -26.13
N LYS A 201 4.39 8.72 -26.24
CA LYS A 201 4.68 7.35 -26.69
C LYS A 201 4.26 6.31 -25.66
N GLU A 202 4.45 6.58 -24.37
CA GLU A 202 3.97 5.70 -23.29
C GLU A 202 2.45 5.54 -23.32
N LEU A 203 1.72 6.65 -23.46
CA LEU A 203 0.26 6.62 -23.62
C LEU A 203 -0.19 5.83 -24.85
N GLN A 204 0.51 6.01 -25.98
CA GLN A 204 0.26 5.24 -27.19
C GLN A 204 0.54 3.75 -27.00
N SER A 205 1.65 3.39 -26.34
CA SER A 205 1.98 1.99 -26.04
C SER A 205 0.96 1.33 -25.11
N SER A 206 0.30 2.13 -24.28
CA SER A 206 -0.79 1.73 -23.39
C SER A 206 -2.17 1.68 -24.07
N GLY A 207 -2.24 1.97 -25.38
CA GLY A 207 -3.47 2.00 -26.16
C GLY A 207 -4.37 3.23 -25.95
N GLN A 208 -3.89 4.26 -25.22
CA GLN A 208 -4.66 5.46 -24.88
C GLN A 208 -4.41 6.59 -25.91
N HIS A 209 -4.78 6.35 -27.17
CA HIS A 209 -4.46 7.25 -28.28
C HIS A 209 -5.25 8.57 -28.22
N GLU A 210 -6.51 8.52 -27.79
CA GLU A 210 -7.38 9.70 -27.63
C GLU A 210 -6.85 10.64 -26.56
N ARG A 211 -6.40 10.07 -25.43
CA ARG A 211 -5.75 10.82 -24.35
C ARG A 211 -4.44 11.44 -24.82
N ALA A 212 -3.59 10.67 -25.51
CA ALA A 212 -2.33 11.19 -26.05
C ALA A 212 -2.56 12.36 -27.02
N ALA A 213 -3.53 12.24 -27.92
CA ALA A 213 -3.88 13.31 -28.86
C ALA A 213 -4.40 14.57 -28.14
N ALA A 214 -5.28 14.41 -27.15
CA ALA A 214 -5.79 15.52 -26.36
C ALA A 214 -4.68 16.22 -25.55
N VAL A 215 -3.79 15.47 -24.90
CA VAL A 215 -2.65 16.03 -24.15
C VAL A 215 -1.67 16.77 -25.08
N ALA A 216 -1.40 16.23 -26.28
CA ALA A 216 -0.59 16.93 -27.29
C ALA A 216 -1.26 18.25 -27.70
N LEU A 217 -2.58 18.24 -27.89
CA LEU A 217 -3.36 19.42 -28.24
C LEU A 217 -3.36 20.47 -27.13
N PHE A 218 -3.56 20.07 -25.87
CA PHE A 218 -3.45 20.94 -24.69
C PHE A 218 -2.03 21.48 -24.49
N ASN A 219 -1.03 20.92 -25.17
CA ASN A 219 0.32 21.44 -25.23
C ASN A 219 0.63 22.25 -26.49
N ASN A 220 -0.39 22.67 -27.24
CA ASN A 220 -0.32 23.42 -28.49
C ASN A 220 0.46 22.69 -29.60
N LYS A 221 0.53 21.35 -29.55
CA LYS A 221 1.16 20.49 -30.55
C LYS A 221 0.13 19.86 -31.47
N ILE A 222 -0.59 20.70 -32.22
CA ILE A 222 -1.70 20.27 -33.10
C ILE A 222 -1.23 19.23 -34.14
N ARG A 223 -0.03 19.43 -34.73
CA ARG A 223 0.54 18.49 -35.71
C ARG A 223 0.78 17.11 -35.12
N GLU A 224 1.38 17.05 -33.93
CA GLU A 224 1.62 15.78 -33.22
C GLU A 224 0.30 15.10 -32.86
N ALA A 225 -0.74 15.86 -32.47
CA ALA A 225 -2.06 15.30 -32.22
C ALA A 225 -2.68 14.66 -33.48
N ILE A 226 -2.54 15.29 -34.65
CA ILE A 226 -2.99 14.75 -35.95
C ILE A 226 -2.22 13.46 -36.30
N ASP A 227 -0.90 13.46 -36.11
CA ASP A 227 -0.04 12.29 -36.38
C ASP A 227 -0.43 11.10 -35.49
N ILE A 228 -0.69 11.34 -34.20
CA ILE A 228 -1.13 10.30 -33.26
C ILE A 228 -2.47 9.69 -33.70
N LEU A 229 -3.45 10.53 -34.04
CA LEU A 229 -4.78 10.06 -34.44
C LEU A 229 -4.77 9.32 -35.79
N SER A 230 -3.93 9.75 -36.74
CA SER A 230 -3.82 9.14 -38.06
C SER A 230 -3.00 7.83 -38.06
N SER A 231 -2.04 7.69 -37.15
CA SER A 231 -1.19 6.50 -37.03
C SER A 231 -1.95 5.21 -36.67
N GLN A 232 -3.15 5.31 -36.08
CA GLN A 232 -3.93 4.16 -35.61
C GLN A 232 -4.48 3.25 -36.71
N ARG A 233 -4.58 3.75 -37.95
CA ARG A 233 -5.02 2.95 -39.10
C ARG A 233 -4.06 1.81 -39.44
N ALA A 234 -2.78 1.96 -39.14
CA ALA A 234 -1.76 0.99 -39.53
C ALA A 234 -1.71 -0.26 -38.63
N ASN A 235 -2.22 -0.17 -37.38
CA ASN A 235 -1.93 -1.15 -36.33
C ASN A 235 -3.13 -1.98 -35.85
N ASN A 236 -4.39 -1.61 -36.10
CA ASN A 236 -5.56 -2.29 -35.51
C ASN A 236 -6.70 -2.57 -36.52
N ASN A 237 -7.22 -3.81 -36.49
CA ASN A 237 -8.36 -4.32 -37.29
C ASN A 237 -9.75 -3.78 -36.86
N THR A 238 -9.81 -2.70 -36.07
CA THR A 238 -11.06 -2.13 -35.54
C THR A 238 -11.51 -0.95 -36.40
N GLU A 239 -12.07 -1.25 -37.58
CA GLU A 239 -12.39 -0.27 -38.64
C GLU A 239 -13.25 0.92 -38.15
N ALA A 240 -14.19 0.70 -37.24
CA ALA A 240 -15.10 1.75 -36.75
C ALA A 240 -14.39 2.81 -35.87
N ARG A 241 -13.57 2.38 -34.88
CA ARG A 241 -12.85 3.32 -34.00
C ARG A 241 -11.77 4.10 -34.75
N GLY A 242 -11.04 3.44 -35.66
CA GLY A 242 -10.06 4.11 -36.52
C GLY A 242 -10.69 5.15 -37.45
N THR A 243 -11.95 4.95 -37.87
CA THR A 243 -12.68 5.92 -38.71
C THR A 243 -13.00 7.19 -37.93
N THR A 244 -13.50 7.08 -36.69
CA THR A 244 -13.77 8.27 -35.85
C THR A 244 -12.51 9.08 -35.58
N LEU A 245 -11.39 8.43 -35.24
CA LEU A 245 -10.12 9.13 -34.98
C LEU A 245 -9.58 9.87 -36.22
N ASN A 246 -9.76 9.31 -37.41
CA ASN A 246 -9.39 9.98 -38.66
C ASN A 246 -10.29 11.17 -38.99
N VAL A 247 -11.60 11.07 -38.73
CA VAL A 247 -12.53 12.21 -38.86
C VAL A 247 -12.08 13.34 -37.94
N VAL A 248 -11.64 13.02 -36.72
CA VAL A 248 -11.08 14.01 -35.80
C VAL A 248 -9.77 14.59 -36.33
N ALA A 249 -8.83 13.77 -36.82
CA ALA A 249 -7.58 14.24 -37.41
C ALA A 249 -7.80 15.18 -38.60
N MET A 250 -8.75 14.84 -39.47
CA MET A 250 -9.16 15.69 -40.59
C MET A 250 -9.76 17.00 -40.11
N ALA A 251 -10.66 16.97 -39.12
CA ALA A 251 -11.21 18.17 -38.53
C ALA A 251 -10.12 19.06 -37.92
N LEU A 252 -9.16 18.48 -37.20
CA LEU A 252 -8.01 19.21 -36.63
C LEU A 252 -7.13 19.86 -37.71
N SER A 253 -6.97 19.23 -38.87
CA SER A 253 -6.20 19.79 -40.00
C SER A 253 -6.84 21.07 -40.57
N GLY A 254 -8.16 21.21 -40.44
CA GLY A 254 -8.92 22.39 -40.85
C GLY A 254 -8.98 23.50 -39.80
N TYR A 255 -8.26 23.38 -38.67
CA TYR A 255 -8.28 24.40 -37.63
C TYR A 255 -7.76 25.76 -38.12
N THR A 256 -8.55 26.79 -37.88
CA THR A 256 -8.23 28.20 -38.16
C THR A 256 -8.50 29.06 -36.91
N GLU A 257 -7.70 30.10 -36.69
CA GLU A 257 -7.88 31.04 -35.55
C GLU A 257 -9.14 31.90 -35.69
N GLU A 258 -9.72 31.98 -36.89
CA GLU A 258 -10.89 32.80 -37.17
C GLU A 258 -12.13 32.34 -36.35
N LYS A 259 -12.72 33.31 -35.64
CA LYS A 259 -13.70 32.99 -34.60
C LYS A 259 -15.09 32.60 -35.10
N LYS A 260 -15.42 32.90 -36.35
CA LYS A 260 -16.74 32.74 -36.97
C LYS A 260 -16.67 31.90 -38.25
N THR A 261 -16.04 30.73 -38.18
CA THR A 261 -15.93 29.83 -39.32
C THR A 261 -16.96 28.71 -39.23
N LEU A 262 -17.47 28.29 -40.39
CA LEU A 262 -18.32 27.08 -40.53
C LEU A 262 -17.66 25.85 -39.89
N TRP A 263 -16.33 25.84 -39.83
CA TRP A 263 -15.54 24.82 -39.14
C TRP A 263 -15.88 24.71 -37.65
N ARG A 264 -16.10 25.83 -36.94
CA ARG A 264 -16.44 25.81 -35.51
C ARG A 264 -17.83 25.25 -35.25
N ASP A 265 -18.79 25.58 -36.09
CA ASP A 265 -20.16 25.04 -36.00
C ASP A 265 -20.17 23.53 -36.28
N MET A 266 -19.39 23.10 -37.28
CA MET A 266 -19.17 21.68 -37.55
C MET A 266 -18.50 20.96 -36.37
N CYS A 267 -17.45 21.54 -35.78
CA CYS A 267 -16.77 20.95 -34.63
C CYS A 267 -17.67 20.86 -33.40
N ARG A 268 -18.52 21.87 -33.14
CA ARG A 268 -19.52 21.81 -32.06
C ARG A 268 -20.54 20.70 -32.27
N SER A 269 -20.99 20.49 -33.51
CA SER A 269 -21.87 19.38 -33.87
C SER A 269 -21.19 18.02 -33.65
N LEU A 270 -19.93 17.89 -34.09
CA LEU A 270 -19.13 16.69 -33.89
C LEU A 270 -18.85 16.40 -32.42
N CYS A 271 -18.58 17.42 -31.58
CA CYS A 271 -18.40 17.25 -30.13
C CYS A 271 -19.55 16.48 -29.47
N GLY A 272 -20.79 16.81 -29.83
CA GLY A 272 -21.98 16.19 -29.24
C GLY A 272 -22.16 14.72 -29.65
N GLN A 273 -21.51 14.27 -30.72
CA GLN A 273 -21.59 12.91 -31.24
C GLN A 273 -20.46 12.01 -30.74
N MET A 274 -19.46 12.56 -30.05
CA MET A 274 -18.30 11.78 -29.63
C MET A 274 -18.47 11.18 -28.24
N GLU A 275 -18.25 9.87 -28.15
CA GLU A 275 -18.31 9.11 -26.90
C GLU A 275 -17.11 9.35 -25.99
N ASN A 276 -15.91 9.56 -26.54
CA ASN A 276 -14.68 9.68 -25.76
C ASN A 276 -14.53 11.10 -25.15
N PRO A 277 -14.38 11.23 -23.81
CA PRO A 277 -14.30 12.52 -23.12
C PRO A 277 -13.06 13.34 -23.50
N TYR A 278 -11.94 12.70 -23.82
CA TYR A 278 -10.72 13.41 -24.25
C TYR A 278 -10.88 14.07 -25.61
N LEU A 279 -11.53 13.39 -26.55
CA LEU A 279 -11.77 13.96 -27.88
C LEU A 279 -12.79 15.11 -27.81
N ARG A 280 -13.85 14.98 -26.99
CA ARG A 280 -14.79 16.09 -26.73
C ARG A 280 -14.07 17.31 -26.17
N SER A 281 -13.22 17.10 -25.18
CA SER A 281 -12.43 18.15 -24.55
C SER A 281 -11.41 18.78 -25.49
N ALA A 282 -10.81 17.99 -26.39
CA ALA A 282 -9.90 18.48 -27.42
C ALA A 282 -10.58 19.49 -28.36
N PHE A 283 -11.78 19.18 -28.86
CA PHE A 283 -12.53 20.15 -29.68
C PHE A 283 -13.10 21.31 -28.87
N ALA A 284 -13.55 21.05 -27.64
CA ALA A 284 -13.97 22.12 -26.74
C ALA A 284 -12.84 23.15 -26.56
N PHE A 285 -11.59 22.70 -26.44
CA PHE A 285 -10.43 23.58 -26.34
C PHE A 285 -10.23 24.47 -27.57
N LEU A 286 -10.48 23.95 -28.78
CA LEU A 286 -10.32 24.71 -30.03
C LEU A 286 -11.50 25.61 -30.38
N THR A 287 -12.69 25.30 -29.87
CA THR A 287 -13.95 25.98 -30.22
C THR A 287 -14.44 26.97 -29.15
N THR A 288 -13.93 26.86 -27.93
CA THR A 288 -14.30 27.73 -26.81
C THR A 288 -13.50 29.02 -26.83
N GLU A 289 -14.10 30.10 -26.35
CA GLU A 289 -13.41 31.37 -26.19
C GLU A 289 -12.42 31.32 -25.03
N ALA A 290 -11.43 32.22 -25.05
CA ALA A 290 -10.45 32.33 -23.98
C ALA A 290 -11.18 32.49 -22.62
N ASP A 291 -10.62 31.84 -21.60
CA ASP A 291 -11.06 31.88 -20.20
C ASP A 291 -12.37 31.15 -19.83
N HIS A 292 -13.04 30.45 -20.77
CA HIS A 292 -14.31 29.74 -20.51
C HIS A 292 -14.19 28.21 -20.60
N PHE A 293 -13.20 27.62 -19.94
CA PHE A 293 -12.92 26.17 -20.05
C PHE A 293 -13.78 25.25 -19.16
N GLU A 294 -14.91 25.73 -18.65
CA GLU A 294 -15.75 24.97 -17.70
C GLU A 294 -16.21 23.62 -18.25
N ASN A 295 -16.53 23.54 -19.55
CA ASN A 295 -16.95 22.28 -20.19
C ASN A 295 -15.85 21.21 -20.16
N ILE A 296 -14.58 21.60 -20.35
CA ILE A 296 -13.43 20.69 -20.30
C ILE A 296 -13.18 20.27 -18.85
N LEU A 297 -13.27 21.23 -17.93
CA LEU A 297 -13.01 21.01 -16.52
C LEU A 297 -14.11 20.20 -15.83
N ALA A 298 -15.34 20.20 -16.34
CA ALA A 298 -16.47 19.44 -15.83
C ALA A 298 -16.62 18.06 -16.48
N GLU A 299 -15.88 17.77 -17.56
CA GLU A 299 -15.99 16.51 -18.31
C GLU A 299 -15.73 15.28 -17.42
N GLU A 300 -16.74 14.44 -17.28
CA GLU A 300 -16.67 13.24 -16.46
C GLU A 300 -16.03 12.10 -17.28
N GLY A 301 -15.01 11.45 -16.73
CA GLY A 301 -14.25 10.38 -17.40
C GLY A 301 -12.87 10.78 -17.93
N MET A 302 -12.49 12.06 -17.83
CA MET A 302 -11.07 12.44 -17.93
C MET A 302 -10.34 12.18 -16.61
N GLU A 303 -9.05 11.87 -16.72
CA GLU A 303 -8.16 11.71 -15.58
C GLU A 303 -8.03 13.04 -14.82
N ILE A 304 -8.04 12.97 -13.50
CA ILE A 304 -8.02 14.15 -12.63
C ILE A 304 -6.70 14.91 -12.79
N GLU A 305 -5.59 14.18 -12.96
CA GLU A 305 -4.26 14.73 -13.23
C GLU A 305 -4.28 15.65 -14.47
N ASP A 306 -4.91 15.22 -15.57
CA ASP A 306 -4.96 15.98 -16.81
C ASP A 306 -5.88 17.20 -16.69
N ARG A 307 -7.02 17.08 -15.99
CA ARG A 307 -7.94 18.19 -15.72
C ARG A 307 -7.29 19.26 -14.85
N VAL A 308 -6.57 18.85 -13.80
CA VAL A 308 -5.86 19.74 -12.89
C VAL A 308 -4.68 20.40 -13.60
N ALA A 309 -3.89 19.64 -14.38
CA ALA A 309 -2.80 20.20 -15.17
C ALA A 309 -3.31 21.22 -16.21
N PHE A 310 -4.41 20.91 -16.89
CA PHE A 310 -5.06 21.84 -17.81
C PHE A 310 -5.50 23.13 -17.09
N ALA A 311 -6.14 23.02 -15.93
CA ALA A 311 -6.54 24.16 -15.10
C ALA A 311 -5.33 25.01 -14.69
N CYS A 312 -4.25 24.37 -14.20
CA CYS A 312 -3.01 25.03 -13.82
C CYS A 312 -2.30 25.73 -14.99
N LYS A 313 -2.60 25.37 -16.24
CA LYS A 313 -2.02 25.98 -17.42
C LYS A 313 -2.85 27.14 -17.98
N TYR A 314 -4.17 27.01 -17.98
CA TYR A 314 -5.06 27.89 -18.74
C TYR A 314 -6.04 28.72 -17.91
N LEU A 315 -6.21 28.46 -16.60
CA LEU A 315 -7.09 29.28 -15.76
C LEU A 315 -6.33 30.41 -15.05
N PRO A 316 -6.92 31.61 -14.94
CA PRO A 316 -6.44 32.66 -14.05
C PRO A 316 -6.54 32.24 -12.58
N ASP A 317 -5.73 32.84 -11.71
CA ASP A 317 -5.57 32.43 -10.30
C ASP A 317 -6.90 32.37 -9.52
N ASN A 318 -7.81 33.32 -9.76
CA ASN A 318 -9.12 33.37 -9.10
C ASN A 318 -10.05 32.21 -9.51
N LYS A 319 -10.07 31.83 -10.78
CA LYS A 319 -10.86 30.69 -11.27
C LYS A 319 -10.20 29.37 -10.88
N LEU A 320 -8.86 29.33 -10.85
CA LEU A 320 -8.11 28.15 -10.46
C LEU A 320 -8.38 27.77 -9.01
N SER A 321 -8.32 28.72 -8.07
CA SER A 321 -8.58 28.42 -6.65
C SER A 321 -9.99 27.90 -6.42
N VAL A 322 -11.01 28.51 -7.05
CA VAL A 322 -12.40 28.06 -6.98
C VAL A 322 -12.57 26.66 -7.57
N PHE A 323 -11.94 26.38 -8.71
CA PHE A 323 -11.97 25.06 -9.33
C PHE A 323 -11.36 23.98 -8.43
N LEU A 324 -10.17 24.24 -7.86
CA LEU A 324 -9.48 23.30 -6.98
C LEU A 324 -10.28 23.02 -5.70
N GLU A 325 -10.93 24.04 -5.13
CA GLU A 325 -11.77 23.87 -3.93
C GLU A 325 -13.01 23.00 -4.22
N ASN A 326 -13.71 23.29 -5.32
CA ASN A 326 -14.89 22.54 -5.73
C ASN A 326 -14.55 21.09 -6.06
N LEU A 327 -13.43 20.85 -6.77
CA LEU A 327 -12.99 19.51 -7.11
C LEU A 327 -12.54 18.73 -5.87
N SER A 328 -11.77 19.37 -4.96
CA SER A 328 -11.36 18.78 -3.69
C SER A 328 -12.57 18.36 -2.84
N THR A 329 -13.58 19.23 -2.75
CA THR A 329 -14.81 18.95 -2.01
C THR A 329 -15.60 17.79 -2.65
N LYS A 330 -15.74 17.78 -3.99
CA LYS A 330 -16.40 16.69 -4.73
C LYS A 330 -15.73 15.33 -4.46
N LEU A 331 -14.39 15.27 -4.56
CA LEU A 331 -13.63 14.03 -4.38
C LEU A 331 -13.60 13.58 -2.91
N SER A 332 -13.45 14.52 -1.98
CA SER A 332 -13.49 14.23 -0.53
C SER A 332 -14.84 13.66 -0.11
N ASN A 333 -15.95 14.25 -0.58
CA ASN A 333 -17.29 13.75 -0.29
C ASN A 333 -17.57 12.38 -0.92
N ALA A 334 -17.01 12.11 -2.10
CA ALA A 334 -17.11 10.81 -2.77
C ALA A 334 -16.25 9.71 -2.12
N GLY A 335 -15.27 10.10 -1.28
CA GLY A 335 -14.24 9.22 -0.74
C GLY A 335 -13.32 8.68 -1.84
N ASP A 336 -13.01 9.51 -2.84
CA ASP A 336 -12.23 9.12 -4.01
C ASP A 336 -10.73 9.35 -3.81
N LEU A 337 -9.91 8.30 -3.93
CA LEU A 337 -8.48 8.35 -3.66
C LEU A 337 -7.70 9.26 -4.62
N ASP A 338 -8.21 9.52 -5.81
CA ASP A 338 -7.57 10.47 -6.74
C ASP A 338 -7.52 11.89 -6.14
N GLY A 339 -8.39 12.21 -5.17
CA GLY A 339 -8.38 13.49 -4.47
C GLY A 339 -7.15 13.71 -3.59
N ILE A 340 -6.37 12.67 -3.26
CA ILE A 340 -5.09 12.82 -2.54
C ILE A 340 -4.13 13.74 -3.32
N LEU A 341 -4.20 13.77 -4.65
CA LEU A 341 -3.41 14.71 -5.47
C LEU A 341 -3.67 16.18 -5.08
N LEU A 342 -4.91 16.51 -4.72
CA LEU A 342 -5.35 17.87 -4.39
C LEU A 342 -5.15 18.21 -2.92
N THR A 343 -5.49 17.28 -2.03
CA THR A 343 -5.49 17.49 -0.58
C THR A 343 -4.14 17.19 0.06
N GLY A 344 -3.37 16.26 -0.51
CA GLY A 344 -2.17 15.71 0.11
C GLY A 344 -2.49 14.98 1.42
N ILE A 345 -1.48 14.77 2.26
CA ILE A 345 -1.67 14.23 3.62
C ILE A 345 -1.89 15.38 4.62
N SER A 346 -2.91 16.18 4.34
CA SER A 346 -3.42 17.26 5.20
C SER A 346 -4.69 16.83 5.94
N LEU A 347 -5.28 17.72 6.76
CA LEU A 347 -6.58 17.44 7.41
C LEU A 347 -7.69 17.16 6.39
N ASP A 348 -7.69 17.86 5.25
CA ASP A 348 -8.61 17.58 4.12
C ASP A 348 -8.37 16.18 3.56
N GLY A 349 -7.10 15.76 3.48
CA GLY A 349 -6.71 14.41 3.08
C GLY A 349 -7.20 13.34 4.07
N ILE A 350 -7.14 13.61 5.37
CA ILE A 350 -7.69 12.71 6.40
C ILE A 350 -9.21 12.62 6.29
N ASN A 351 -9.91 13.72 6.01
CA ASN A 351 -11.36 13.71 5.78
C ASN A 351 -11.74 12.84 4.57
N LEU A 352 -10.97 12.94 3.48
CA LEU A 352 -11.13 12.09 2.30
C LEU A 352 -10.90 10.62 2.64
N LEU A 353 -9.80 10.29 3.34
CA LEU A 353 -9.48 8.92 3.74
C LEU A 353 -10.55 8.35 4.69
N GLU A 354 -11.13 9.15 5.58
CA GLU A 354 -12.24 8.72 6.42
C GLU A 354 -13.45 8.29 5.58
N LYS A 355 -13.84 9.10 4.60
CA LYS A 355 -14.95 8.76 3.69
C LYS A 355 -14.64 7.50 2.88
N TYR A 356 -13.41 7.36 2.41
CA TYR A 356 -12.94 6.15 1.73
C TYR A 356 -13.06 4.91 2.63
N VAL A 357 -12.52 4.96 3.86
CA VAL A 357 -12.55 3.84 4.82
C VAL A 357 -13.99 3.51 5.20
N ASN A 358 -14.85 4.49 5.43
CA ASN A 358 -16.25 4.25 5.77
C ASN A 358 -17.03 3.58 4.61
N LYS A 359 -16.66 3.88 3.36
CA LYS A 359 -17.29 3.30 2.17
C LYS A 359 -16.77 1.90 1.85
N THR A 360 -15.46 1.68 1.99
CA THR A 360 -14.78 0.46 1.52
C THR A 360 -14.43 -0.52 2.63
N THR A 361 -14.42 -0.07 3.88
CA THR A 361 -13.87 -0.77 5.06
C THR A 361 -12.38 -1.11 4.94
N ASP A 362 -11.67 -0.51 3.99
CA ASP A 362 -10.25 -0.74 3.75
C ASP A 362 -9.36 0.11 4.66
N VAL A 363 -9.24 -0.33 5.92
CA VAL A 363 -8.37 0.29 6.91
C VAL A 363 -6.88 0.08 6.61
N GLN A 364 -6.54 -0.94 5.80
CA GLN A 364 -5.16 -1.24 5.43
C GLN A 364 -4.59 -0.10 4.58
N THR A 365 -5.28 0.30 3.51
CA THR A 365 -4.81 1.38 2.63
C THR A 365 -4.60 2.66 3.42
N ALA A 366 -5.58 3.07 4.23
CA ALA A 366 -5.44 4.26 5.07
C ALA A 366 -4.23 4.18 6.02
N SER A 367 -4.05 3.04 6.70
CA SER A 367 -2.92 2.85 7.62
C SER A 367 -1.58 2.89 6.89
N LEU A 368 -1.47 2.24 5.75
CA LEU A 368 -0.25 2.18 4.95
C LEU A 368 0.14 3.53 4.35
N VAL A 369 -0.84 4.35 3.94
CA VAL A 369 -0.63 5.74 3.50
C VAL A 369 -0.01 6.54 4.65
N ILE A 370 -0.62 6.49 5.83
CA ILE A 370 -0.14 7.20 7.02
C ILE A 370 1.28 6.76 7.37
N VAL A 371 1.52 5.45 7.54
CA VAL A 371 2.83 4.90 7.91
C VAL A 371 3.93 5.31 6.94
N ASN A 372 3.60 5.39 5.64
CA ASN A 372 4.59 5.82 4.66
C ASN A 372 4.93 7.31 4.74
N CYS A 373 3.99 8.13 5.19
CA CYS A 373 4.10 9.59 5.20
C CYS A 373 4.51 10.17 6.57
N VAL A 374 4.47 9.40 7.68
CA VAL A 374 4.79 9.81 9.07
C VAL A 374 5.91 10.86 9.23
N PRO A 375 7.11 10.72 8.64
CA PRO A 375 8.21 11.65 8.91
C PRO A 375 7.99 13.06 8.34
N HIS A 376 6.96 13.23 7.51
CA HIS A 376 6.68 14.45 6.76
C HIS A 376 5.24 14.96 6.98
N ILE A 377 4.46 14.28 7.82
CA ILE A 377 3.11 14.70 8.19
C ILE A 377 3.16 15.87 9.18
N SER A 378 2.20 16.79 9.10
CA SER A 378 2.08 17.91 10.04
C SER A 378 1.77 17.45 11.47
N SER A 379 2.14 18.24 12.48
CA SER A 379 1.81 17.91 13.88
C SER A 379 0.30 17.80 14.12
N GLU A 380 -0.52 18.48 13.32
CA GLU A 380 -1.98 18.46 13.44
C GLU A 380 -2.53 17.10 13.02
N VAL A 381 -2.13 16.62 11.85
CA VAL A 381 -2.52 15.31 11.34
C VAL A 381 -1.97 14.18 12.22
N SER A 382 -0.73 14.31 12.71
CA SER A 382 -0.14 13.30 13.60
C SER A 382 -0.89 13.13 14.93
N LYS A 383 -1.59 14.18 15.40
CA LYS A 383 -2.37 14.16 16.65
C LYS A 383 -3.84 13.78 16.42
N ASP A 384 -4.27 13.63 15.17
CA ASP A 384 -5.63 13.26 14.84
C ASP A 384 -5.94 11.84 15.38
N THR A 385 -7.06 11.73 16.09
CA THR A 385 -7.48 10.47 16.73
C THR A 385 -7.84 9.40 15.70
N ARG A 386 -8.33 9.79 14.51
CA ARG A 386 -8.67 8.86 13.41
C ARG A 386 -7.44 8.16 12.89
N VAL A 387 -6.34 8.90 12.72
CA VAL A 387 -5.05 8.35 12.24
C VAL A 387 -4.54 7.27 13.18
N SER A 388 -4.51 7.55 14.49
CA SER A 388 -4.11 6.57 15.50
C SER A 388 -5.07 5.38 15.54
N SER A 389 -6.38 5.63 15.40
CA SER A 389 -7.41 4.59 15.37
C SER A 389 -7.24 3.65 14.17
N TRP A 390 -6.99 4.16 12.95
CA TRP A 390 -6.78 3.30 11.77
C TRP A 390 -5.56 2.41 11.93
N VAL A 391 -4.43 2.99 12.36
CA VAL A 391 -3.19 2.26 12.59
C VAL A 391 -3.39 1.15 13.62
N GLU A 392 -4.04 1.45 14.76
CA GLU A 392 -4.28 0.47 15.81
C GLU A 392 -5.33 -0.57 15.40
N ASN A 393 -6.37 -0.20 14.67
CA ASN A 393 -7.34 -1.15 14.13
C ASN A 393 -6.71 -2.10 13.11
N TYR A 394 -5.79 -1.61 12.26
CA TYR A 394 -5.06 -2.47 11.33
C TYR A 394 -4.08 -3.40 12.06
N ARG A 395 -3.39 -2.90 13.10
CA ARG A 395 -2.57 -3.73 14.01
C ARG A 395 -3.40 -4.85 14.64
N ASN A 396 -4.53 -4.51 15.25
CA ASN A 396 -5.46 -5.46 15.85
C ASN A 396 -6.00 -6.46 14.82
N LEU A 397 -6.28 -6.02 13.59
CA LEU A 397 -6.71 -6.90 12.51
C LEU A 397 -5.63 -7.95 12.18
N LEU A 398 -4.37 -7.52 12.02
CA LEU A 398 -3.25 -8.43 11.80
C LEU A 398 -3.06 -9.40 12.98
N ASP A 399 -3.23 -8.91 14.21
CA ASP A 399 -3.12 -9.72 15.43
C ASP A 399 -4.24 -10.77 15.52
N MET A 400 -5.49 -10.37 15.27
CA MET A 400 -6.64 -11.29 15.18
C MET A 400 -6.44 -12.35 14.10
N TRP A 401 -5.84 -11.96 12.98
CA TRP A 401 -5.49 -12.83 11.86
C TRP A 401 -4.21 -13.65 12.10
N ARG A 402 -3.56 -13.47 13.26
CA ARG A 402 -2.31 -14.14 13.65
C ARG A 402 -1.16 -13.89 12.68
N LEU A 403 -1.20 -12.77 11.96
CA LEU A 403 -0.17 -12.34 11.00
C LEU A 403 0.94 -11.57 11.73
N TRP A 404 1.51 -12.19 12.76
CA TRP A 404 2.47 -11.58 13.69
C TRP A 404 3.73 -11.08 12.99
N HIS A 405 4.18 -11.77 11.94
CA HIS A 405 5.36 -11.35 11.19
C HIS A 405 5.10 -10.05 10.42
N GLN A 406 4.02 -10.00 9.65
CA GLN A 406 3.61 -8.84 8.87
C GLN A 406 3.26 -7.66 9.79
N ARG A 407 2.60 -7.95 10.91
CA ARG A 407 2.38 -7.03 12.03
C ARG A 407 3.69 -6.45 12.56
N SER A 408 4.72 -7.27 12.76
CA SER A 408 6.03 -6.80 13.24
C SER A 408 6.74 -5.93 12.21
N LEU A 409 6.68 -6.29 10.92
CA LEU A 409 7.24 -5.47 9.82
C LEU A 409 6.55 -4.11 9.76
N PHE A 410 5.22 -4.09 9.81
CA PHE A 410 4.43 -2.86 9.85
C PHE A 410 4.87 -1.93 10.99
N ASP A 411 5.06 -2.47 12.20
CA ASP A 411 5.55 -1.69 13.34
C ASP A 411 6.98 -1.19 13.17
N ILE A 412 7.87 -2.02 12.64
CA ILE A 412 9.23 -1.59 12.34
C ILE A 412 9.17 -0.39 11.40
N HIS A 413 8.36 -0.44 10.34
CA HIS A 413 8.19 0.68 9.42
C HIS A 413 7.59 1.93 10.09
N TYR A 414 6.58 1.77 10.94
CA TYR A 414 5.96 2.86 11.68
C TYR A 414 6.94 3.55 12.64
N ASN A 415 7.72 2.77 13.40
CA ASN A 415 8.67 3.29 14.40
C ASN A 415 10.00 3.76 13.79
N LEU A 416 10.47 3.19 12.67
CA LEU A 416 11.72 3.62 12.03
C LEU A 416 11.63 5.05 11.50
N LYS A 417 10.43 5.50 11.11
CA LYS A 417 10.20 6.82 10.54
C LYS A 417 9.89 7.89 11.60
N ASP A 418 9.50 7.51 12.82
CA ASP A 418 9.44 8.41 13.98
C ASP A 418 10.67 8.21 14.89
N SER A 419 11.73 8.98 14.62
CA SER A 419 12.97 8.92 15.42
C SER A 419 12.80 9.34 16.89
N THR A 420 11.67 9.94 17.24
CA THR A 420 11.39 10.40 18.62
C THR A 420 10.84 9.28 19.50
N GLN A 421 10.22 8.26 18.91
CA GLN A 421 9.63 7.13 19.62
C GLN A 421 10.46 5.86 19.39
N LYS A 422 11.53 5.69 20.20
CA LYS A 422 12.15 4.37 20.29
C LYS A 422 11.26 3.48 21.17
N PRO A 423 10.77 2.34 20.65
CA PRO A 423 10.00 1.43 21.48
C PRO A 423 10.83 1.02 22.70
N THR A 424 10.21 1.10 23.87
CA THR A 424 10.86 0.70 25.11
C THR A 424 11.19 -0.78 25.05
N GLN A 425 12.31 -1.18 25.65
CA GLN A 425 12.67 -2.59 25.71
C GLN A 425 11.62 -3.34 26.53
N GLN A 426 10.86 -4.23 25.90
CA GLN A 426 9.80 -5.02 26.54
C GLN A 426 10.32 -6.35 27.12
N VAL A 427 11.45 -6.84 26.62
CA VAL A 427 12.04 -8.14 27.03
C VAL A 427 13.42 -7.91 27.64
N PHE A 428 13.59 -8.40 28.86
CA PHE A 428 14.84 -8.36 29.60
C PHE A 428 15.36 -9.78 29.81
N VAL A 429 16.67 -9.97 29.68
CA VAL A 429 17.33 -11.25 29.98
C VAL A 429 18.10 -11.11 31.28
N SER A 430 17.75 -11.95 32.26
CA SER A 430 18.37 -11.98 33.59
C SER A 430 19.16 -13.27 33.81
N CYS A 431 20.11 -13.22 34.73
CA CYS A 431 20.87 -14.39 35.15
C CYS A 431 20.04 -15.22 36.14
N ASN A 432 19.83 -16.51 35.85
CA ASN A 432 19.14 -17.44 36.74
C ASN A 432 19.77 -17.58 38.14
N PHE A 433 21.06 -17.22 38.30
CA PHE A 433 21.75 -17.35 39.57
C PHE A 433 21.67 -16.11 40.46
N CYS A 434 21.68 -14.90 39.89
CA CYS A 434 21.76 -13.66 40.66
C CYS A 434 20.69 -12.63 40.30
N GLY A 435 19.78 -12.93 39.36
CA GLY A 435 18.69 -12.04 38.93
C GLY A 435 19.12 -10.81 38.12
N ASN A 436 20.40 -10.42 38.16
CA ASN A 436 20.90 -9.26 37.41
C ASN A 436 20.82 -9.47 35.89
N SER A 437 20.56 -8.37 35.17
CA SER A 437 20.60 -8.35 33.70
C SER A 437 21.95 -8.82 33.17
N ILE A 438 21.92 -9.62 32.10
CA ILE A 438 23.13 -10.05 31.40
C ILE A 438 23.58 -9.06 30.32
N LEU A 439 22.75 -8.06 29.99
CA LEU A 439 23.06 -7.03 29.00
C LEU A 439 24.03 -6.00 29.59
N THR A 440 25.19 -5.81 28.96
CA THR A 440 26.26 -4.92 29.46
C THR A 440 26.00 -3.42 29.23
N ASN A 441 24.92 -3.06 28.54
CA ASN A 441 24.56 -1.65 28.26
C ASN A 441 23.30 -1.24 29.02
N MET A 442 23.46 -0.90 30.30
CA MET A 442 22.55 0.00 31.01
C MET A 442 23.37 1.19 31.50
N LEU A 443 23.64 2.13 30.60
CA LEU A 443 24.00 3.49 30.95
C LEU A 443 23.04 4.43 30.23
N SER A 444 21.98 4.81 30.93
CA SER A 444 21.28 6.06 30.69
C SER A 444 20.51 6.47 31.95
N THR A 445 21.25 6.94 32.95
CA THR A 445 20.82 8.01 33.87
C THR A 445 22.05 8.68 34.49
N GLY A 446 22.46 9.81 33.91
CA GLY A 446 22.84 11.03 34.63
C GLY A 446 24.00 11.07 35.64
N SER A 447 24.78 10.01 35.89
CA SER A 447 25.92 10.13 36.83
C SER A 447 27.11 9.26 36.41
N ARG A 448 28.28 9.89 36.25
CA ARG A 448 29.56 9.23 35.96
C ARG A 448 29.89 8.22 37.07
N PRO A 449 30.37 7.00 36.73
CA PRO A 449 31.37 6.35 37.55
C PRO A 449 32.65 6.14 36.73
N ARG A 450 33.76 6.64 37.27
CA ARG A 450 35.14 6.31 36.90
C ARG A 450 35.42 4.81 37.13
N LYS A 451 34.87 3.91 36.29
CA LYS A 451 35.24 2.47 36.26
C LYS A 451 35.20 1.84 34.85
N LEU A 452 35.26 2.62 33.79
CA LEU A 452 35.27 2.13 32.40
C LEU A 452 36.54 2.55 31.64
N ALA A 453 37.72 2.41 32.26
CA ALA A 453 39.01 2.54 31.57
C ALA A 453 39.76 1.21 31.43
N GLN A 454 39.19 0.09 31.91
CA GLN A 454 39.86 -1.22 31.92
C GLN A 454 39.42 -2.20 30.81
N TYR A 455 38.54 -1.80 29.90
CA TYR A 455 37.95 -2.71 28.90
C TYR A 455 38.43 -2.51 27.44
N CYS A 456 39.36 -1.57 27.18
CA CYS A 456 39.96 -1.38 25.85
C CYS A 456 41.28 -2.14 25.64
N ASN A 457 41.48 -3.28 26.31
CA ASN A 457 42.64 -4.15 26.08
C ASN A 457 42.24 -5.40 25.27
N PRO A 458 42.85 -5.68 24.09
CA PRO A 458 42.49 -6.82 23.22
C PRO A 458 42.65 -8.20 23.88
N SER A 459 43.45 -8.27 24.94
CA SER A 459 43.73 -9.47 25.75
C SER A 459 42.63 -9.82 26.76
N ASN A 460 41.65 -8.94 26.99
CA ASN A 460 40.53 -9.16 27.92
C ASN A 460 39.23 -9.65 27.23
N ARG A 461 39.34 -10.34 26.08
CA ARG A 461 38.20 -11.01 25.40
C ARG A 461 37.50 -12.10 26.25
N THR A 462 38.03 -12.42 27.42
CA THR A 462 37.37 -13.28 28.39
C THR A 462 36.26 -12.51 29.11
N LYS A 463 34.98 -12.67 28.70
CA LYS A 463 33.76 -12.64 29.56
C LYS A 463 32.41 -12.61 28.80
N ILE A 464 32.27 -13.30 27.66
CA ILE A 464 30.92 -13.59 27.12
C ILE A 464 30.40 -14.96 27.62
N MET A 465 31.25 -15.79 28.23
CA MET A 465 30.89 -17.14 28.70
C MET A 465 30.25 -17.16 30.10
N ALA A 466 30.14 -16.02 30.78
CA ALA A 466 29.71 -15.93 32.17
C ALA A 466 28.93 -14.63 32.45
N CYS A 467 28.06 -14.67 33.48
CA CYS A 467 27.28 -13.52 33.92
C CYS A 467 28.16 -12.33 34.33
N PRO A 468 27.91 -11.10 33.83
CA PRO A 468 28.68 -9.92 34.23
C PRO A 468 28.60 -9.60 35.74
N GLY A 469 27.47 -9.92 36.37
CA GLY A 469 27.24 -9.68 37.81
C GLY A 469 27.92 -10.71 38.71
N CYS A 470 27.56 -11.99 38.59
CA CYS A 470 28.01 -13.05 39.51
C CYS A 470 29.13 -13.96 38.96
N ARG A 471 29.55 -13.76 37.70
CA ARG A 471 30.59 -14.55 37.00
C ARG A 471 30.30 -16.04 36.85
N LYS A 472 29.09 -16.52 37.18
CA LYS A 472 28.67 -17.89 36.89
C LYS A 472 28.48 -18.11 35.39
N PRO A 473 28.76 -19.33 34.88
CA PRO A 473 28.70 -19.61 33.44
C PRO A 473 27.29 -19.42 32.88
N LEU A 474 27.22 -18.93 31.64
CA LEU A 474 25.95 -18.83 30.89
C LEU A 474 25.51 -20.19 30.33
N PRO A 475 24.24 -20.36 29.94
CA PRO A 475 23.76 -21.59 29.29
C PRO A 475 24.61 -21.97 28.08
N ARG A 476 24.76 -23.29 27.86
CA ARG A 476 25.50 -23.85 26.72
C ARG A 476 24.53 -24.39 25.67
N CYS A 477 24.94 -24.33 24.42
CA CYS A 477 24.23 -25.03 23.36
C CYS A 477 24.29 -26.54 23.61
N ALA A 478 23.14 -27.21 23.52
CA ALA A 478 23.03 -28.65 23.73
C ALA A 478 23.89 -29.48 22.74
N LEU A 479 24.22 -28.91 21.58
CA LEU A 479 24.91 -29.61 20.50
C LEU A 479 26.41 -29.30 20.46
N CYS A 480 26.80 -28.01 20.37
CA CYS A 480 28.22 -27.64 20.31
C CYS A 480 28.85 -27.35 21.68
N LEU A 481 28.06 -27.33 22.76
CA LEU A 481 28.51 -27.09 24.15
C LEU A 481 29.15 -25.73 24.41
N VAL A 482 29.09 -24.82 23.43
CA VAL A 482 29.58 -23.44 23.52
C VAL A 482 28.55 -22.57 24.27
N HIS A 483 29.05 -21.62 25.07
CA HIS A 483 28.22 -20.75 25.90
C HIS A 483 27.50 -19.68 25.08
N MET A 484 26.29 -19.33 25.52
CA MET A 484 25.47 -18.25 24.99
C MET A 484 26.28 -16.95 24.84
N GLY A 485 26.07 -16.26 23.71
CA GLY A 485 26.80 -15.03 23.35
C GLY A 485 28.10 -15.26 22.58
N THR A 486 28.57 -16.50 22.48
CA THR A 486 29.67 -16.87 21.57
C THR A 486 29.09 -17.38 20.25
N PRO A 487 29.53 -16.88 19.07
CA PRO A 487 29.08 -17.40 17.78
C PRO A 487 29.37 -18.90 17.62
N SER A 488 28.60 -19.60 16.78
CA SER A 488 28.99 -20.95 16.36
C SER A 488 30.21 -20.83 15.46
N SER A 489 31.28 -21.55 15.78
CA SER A 489 32.56 -21.56 15.05
C SER A 489 32.47 -22.11 13.62
N LEU A 490 31.28 -22.45 13.14
CA LEU A 490 31.00 -23.02 11.82
C LEU A 490 30.55 -22.01 10.75
N SER A 491 30.73 -20.71 10.96
CA SER A 491 30.41 -19.72 9.92
C SER A 491 31.41 -19.86 8.74
N GLN A 492 31.03 -20.62 7.70
CA GLN A 492 31.63 -20.49 6.37
C GLN A 492 31.60 -19.00 5.99
N LYS A 493 32.73 -18.47 5.51
CA LYS A 493 32.78 -17.15 4.87
C LYS A 493 31.70 -17.12 3.78
N GLN A 494 30.60 -16.41 3.99
CA GLN A 494 29.75 -15.99 2.88
C GLN A 494 30.25 -14.66 2.33
N SER A 495 30.51 -14.73 1.04
CA SER A 495 30.82 -13.70 0.07
C SER A 495 29.75 -12.60 -0.01
N ASN A 496 30.22 -11.38 -0.28
CA ASN A 496 29.51 -10.24 -0.87
C ASN A 496 28.14 -9.86 -0.26
N GLN A 497 28.15 -8.90 0.67
CA GLN A 497 27.00 -8.01 0.86
C GLN A 497 26.91 -7.09 -0.35
N ASP A 498 25.73 -7.02 -0.99
CA ASP A 498 25.41 -6.03 -2.02
C ASP A 498 25.62 -4.60 -1.48
N PRO A 499 26.36 -3.72 -2.16
CA PRO A 499 26.62 -2.34 -1.70
C PRO A 499 25.40 -1.41 -1.77
N SER A 500 24.26 -1.88 -2.30
CA SER A 500 23.11 -1.05 -2.70
C SER A 500 21.93 -1.04 -1.72
N ALA A 501 21.99 -1.78 -0.61
CA ALA A 501 20.99 -1.69 0.45
C ALA A 501 21.36 -0.54 1.41
N GLU A 502 20.76 0.64 1.22
CA GLU A 502 20.84 1.76 2.16
C GLU A 502 20.39 1.29 3.56
N LYS A 503 21.35 0.96 4.43
CA LYS A 503 21.05 0.66 5.84
C LYS A 503 20.67 1.97 6.54
N PRO A 504 19.47 2.07 7.14
CA PRO A 504 19.14 3.24 7.95
C PRO A 504 20.17 3.39 9.07
N THR A 505 20.71 4.59 9.21
CA THR A 505 21.80 4.98 10.14
C THR A 505 21.53 4.65 11.62
N ASN A 506 20.28 4.34 11.95
CA ASN A 506 19.80 4.06 13.30
C ASN A 506 19.77 2.56 13.68
N VAL A 507 20.02 1.62 12.76
CA VAL A 507 19.96 0.18 13.04
C VAL A 507 21.38 -0.35 13.32
N ARG A 508 21.66 -0.65 14.59
CA ARG A 508 22.90 -1.34 14.97
C ARG A 508 22.93 -2.72 14.31
N SER A 509 24.06 -3.07 13.70
CA SER A 509 24.31 -4.41 13.17
C SER A 509 24.07 -5.45 14.26
N VAL A 510 22.97 -6.20 14.17
CA VAL A 510 22.70 -7.34 15.04
C VAL A 510 23.46 -8.55 14.48
N ASN A 511 23.86 -9.49 15.34
CA ASN A 511 24.43 -10.75 14.88
C ASN A 511 23.44 -11.47 13.94
N PRO A 512 23.91 -12.21 12.91
CA PRO A 512 23.04 -13.03 12.07
C PRO A 512 22.20 -13.99 12.90
N PHE A 513 20.95 -14.26 12.49
CA PHE A 513 20.01 -15.12 13.20
C PHE A 513 20.57 -16.51 13.50
N ASN A 514 21.39 -17.06 12.61
CA ASN A 514 22.06 -18.36 12.77
C ASN A 514 22.89 -18.47 14.06
N ASN A 515 23.41 -17.34 14.54
CA ASN A 515 24.22 -17.25 15.75
C ASN A 515 23.38 -16.89 17.01
N TRP A 516 22.08 -16.67 16.87
CA TRP A 516 21.22 -16.40 18.01
C TRP A 516 21.06 -17.66 18.86
N PHE A 517 20.80 -17.47 20.15
CA PHE A 517 20.54 -18.57 21.06
C PHE A 517 19.03 -18.74 21.20
N THR A 518 18.52 -19.93 20.91
CA THR A 518 17.10 -20.30 21.00
C THR A 518 16.91 -21.40 22.03
N TRP A 519 15.74 -21.47 22.65
CA TRP A 519 15.42 -22.49 23.65
C TRP A 519 13.93 -22.83 23.65
N CYS A 520 13.62 -24.05 24.05
CA CYS A 520 12.25 -24.49 24.28
C CYS A 520 11.73 -23.90 25.59
N GLN A 521 10.53 -23.33 25.61
CA GLN A 521 9.94 -22.77 26.84
C GLN A 521 9.53 -23.86 27.84
N SER A 522 9.27 -25.09 27.37
CA SER A 522 8.85 -26.21 28.22
C SER A 522 10.03 -26.89 28.91
N CYS A 523 11.02 -27.37 28.15
CA CYS A 523 12.18 -28.07 28.74
C CYS A 523 13.36 -27.15 29.09
N ARG A 524 13.34 -25.88 28.65
CA ARG A 524 14.41 -24.87 28.86
C ARG A 524 15.76 -25.24 28.26
N HIS A 525 15.84 -26.33 27.49
CA HIS A 525 17.02 -26.68 26.70
C HIS A 525 17.04 -25.91 25.39
N GLY A 526 18.24 -25.69 24.85
CA GLY A 526 18.42 -24.84 23.70
C GLY A 526 19.84 -24.82 23.16
N GLY A 527 20.09 -23.93 22.21
CA GLY A 527 21.37 -23.79 21.56
C GLY A 527 21.40 -22.71 20.49
N HIS A 528 22.43 -22.70 19.66
CA HIS A 528 22.46 -21.81 18.50
C HIS A 528 21.33 -22.17 17.54
N SER A 529 20.63 -21.17 17.00
CA SER A 529 19.51 -21.35 16.08
C SER A 529 19.84 -22.33 14.97
N ASN A 530 21.02 -22.19 14.34
CA ASN A 530 21.43 -23.08 13.25
C ASN A 530 21.52 -24.55 13.70
N HIS A 531 22.20 -24.83 14.82
CA HIS A 531 22.36 -26.20 15.31
C HIS A 531 21.02 -26.81 15.72
N VAL A 532 20.17 -26.04 16.39
CA VAL A 532 18.86 -26.52 16.85
C VAL A 532 17.96 -26.84 15.65
N VAL A 533 17.91 -25.95 14.65
CA VAL A 533 17.14 -26.17 13.42
C VAL A 533 17.66 -27.38 12.64
N GLU A 534 18.98 -27.53 12.51
CA GLU A 534 19.61 -28.65 11.82
C GLU A 534 19.31 -29.99 12.50
N TRP A 535 19.39 -30.05 13.83
CA TRP A 535 19.05 -31.25 14.61
C TRP A 535 17.61 -31.74 14.35
N PHE A 536 16.65 -30.81 14.41
CA PHE A 536 15.23 -31.15 14.25
C PHE A 536 14.81 -31.47 12.79
N LYS A 537 15.71 -31.35 11.81
CA LYS A 537 15.46 -31.91 10.47
C LYS A 537 15.46 -33.44 10.49
N GLU A 538 16.26 -34.04 11.35
CA GLU A 538 16.48 -35.49 11.42
C GLU A 538 15.90 -36.12 12.70
N HIS A 539 15.57 -35.32 13.71
CA HIS A 539 15.15 -35.78 15.04
C HIS A 539 13.85 -35.13 15.48
N THR A 540 13.00 -35.86 16.22
CA THR A 540 11.73 -35.35 16.77
C THR A 540 11.81 -34.97 18.25
N GLU A 541 12.86 -35.42 18.95
CA GLU A 541 13.06 -35.22 20.38
C GLU A 541 14.23 -34.26 20.68
N CYS A 542 14.23 -33.71 21.89
CA CYS A 542 15.24 -32.77 22.37
C CYS A 542 16.65 -33.39 22.32
N PRO A 543 17.68 -32.64 21.88
CA PRO A 543 19.06 -33.14 21.81
C PRO A 543 19.71 -33.44 23.18
N VAL A 544 19.07 -33.04 24.29
CA VAL A 544 19.59 -33.30 25.62
C VAL A 544 19.21 -34.71 26.05
N THR A 545 20.22 -35.53 26.33
CA THR A 545 20.06 -36.92 26.78
C THR A 545 19.12 -37.01 27.99
N GLY A 546 18.12 -37.90 27.89
CA GLY A 546 17.11 -38.09 28.94
C GLY A 546 15.94 -37.09 28.91
N CYS A 547 15.90 -36.18 27.94
CA CYS A 547 14.77 -35.25 27.77
C CYS A 547 13.82 -35.71 26.65
N GLY A 548 12.66 -36.30 26.99
CA GLY A 548 11.63 -36.71 26.04
C GLY A 548 10.76 -35.57 25.45
N CYS A 549 11.26 -34.33 25.47
CA CYS A 549 10.49 -33.18 25.02
C CYS A 549 10.48 -33.10 23.49
N HIS A 550 9.29 -33.01 22.89
CA HIS A 550 9.09 -32.84 21.45
C HIS A 550 9.06 -31.34 21.10
N CYS A 551 10.21 -30.68 21.24
CA CYS A 551 10.28 -29.21 21.29
C CYS A 551 9.66 -28.51 20.07
N MET A 552 9.85 -29.02 18.85
CA MET A 552 9.30 -28.41 17.63
C MET A 552 7.79 -28.55 17.51
N ASN A 553 7.19 -29.61 18.06
CA ASN A 553 5.74 -29.81 18.03
C ASN A 553 5.01 -28.86 19.00
N LEU A 554 5.74 -28.33 19.99
CA LEU A 554 5.24 -27.34 20.94
C LEU A 554 5.35 -25.91 20.41
N ASP A 555 6.07 -25.69 19.30
CA ASP A 555 6.16 -24.40 18.65
C ASP A 555 4.89 -24.15 17.81
N SER A 556 3.96 -23.41 18.39
CA SER A 556 2.70 -23.02 17.76
C SER A 556 2.89 -22.13 16.52
N VAL A 557 4.07 -21.53 16.32
CA VAL A 557 4.41 -20.77 15.10
C VAL A 557 4.87 -21.71 13.97
N ALA A 558 5.60 -22.79 14.30
CA ALA A 558 6.02 -23.80 13.33
C ALA A 558 4.82 -24.56 12.72
N MET A 559 3.73 -24.70 13.48
CA MET A 559 2.47 -25.27 12.99
C MET A 559 1.67 -24.33 12.08
N ALA A 560 1.96 -23.02 12.08
CA ALA A 560 1.22 -21.99 11.37
C ALA A 560 1.92 -21.46 10.10
N MET A 561 3.22 -21.70 9.96
CA MET A 561 4.00 -21.29 8.77
C MET A 561 4.11 -22.45 7.77
N PRO A 562 3.88 -22.22 6.46
CA PRO A 562 4.12 -23.25 5.46
C PRO A 562 5.62 -23.60 5.40
N ASN A 563 5.94 -24.89 5.40
CA ASN A 563 7.22 -25.44 4.94
C ASN A 563 7.47 -24.96 3.50
N ASN A 564 8.12 -23.81 3.34
CA ASN A 564 8.44 -23.28 2.01
C ASN A 564 9.84 -23.66 1.51
N ASP A 565 10.60 -24.49 2.25
CA ASP A 565 11.95 -24.91 1.86
C ASP A 565 12.21 -26.42 1.93
N ILE A 566 11.17 -27.26 1.84
CA ILE A 566 11.36 -28.72 1.73
C ILE A 566 10.71 -29.21 0.44
N ASN A 567 11.48 -29.09 -0.65
CA ASN A 567 11.55 -29.98 -1.82
C ASN A 567 12.01 -29.19 -3.05
N SER A 568 13.31 -28.94 -3.13
CA SER A 568 13.99 -28.70 -4.41
C SER A 568 15.26 -29.56 -4.47
N SER A 569 15.07 -30.88 -4.38
CA SER A 569 16.08 -31.87 -4.75
C SER A 569 15.48 -33.26 -4.70
N THR A 570 14.79 -33.62 -5.77
CA THR A 570 14.83 -34.92 -6.49
C THR A 570 13.97 -34.77 -7.72
#